data_AF-A0A973TH32-F1
#
_entry.id   AF-A0A973TH32-F1
#
_cell.length_a   1.000
_cell.length_b   1.000
_cell.length_c   1.000
_cell.angle_alpha   90.00
_cell.angle_beta   90.00
_cell.angle_gamma   90.00
#
_symmetry.space_group_name_H-M   'P 1'
#
loop_
_entity.id
_entity.type
_entity.pdbx_description
1 polymer ?
#
loop_
_entity_poly.entity_id
_entity_poly.type
_entity_poly.pdbx_seq_one_letter_code
_entity_poly.pdbx_strand_id
1 'polypeptide(L)'
;MNEVNGNAVFFHDNALESLGDALAPYLRDSPRGRHVQCEEIDTGGAFIEMLLKRANREGKWTEIELMVPAGAIRMIVSCQSDGTFGFGPRETEPAPISRLPPVGPTGEPPAARPEAVPDGTRLPATAADRQPPTK
;
A
#
# COMPACT_ATOMS: atom_id res chain seq x y z
N MET A 1 3.72 -2.49 26.97
CA MET A 1 4.94 -2.79 26.19
C MET A 1 4.65 -2.20 24.83
N ASN A 2 5.35 -1.13 24.42
CA ASN A 2 4.97 -0.38 23.22
C ASN A 2 5.26 -1.23 21.99
N GLU A 3 4.20 -1.76 21.37
CA GLU A 3 4.24 -2.37 20.04
C GLU A 3 4.85 -1.36 19.07
N VAL A 4 5.91 -1.76 18.37
CA VAL A 4 6.59 -0.91 17.41
C VAL A 4 5.90 -1.11 16.06
N ASN A 5 4.73 -0.49 15.92
CA ASN A 5 4.02 -0.44 14.66
C ASN A 5 4.51 0.79 13.87
N GLY A 6 4.82 0.60 12.58
CA GLY A 6 5.22 1.68 11.68
C GLY A 6 6.23 1.25 10.61
N ASN A 7 6.81 2.22 9.93
CA ASN A 7 7.79 2.04 8.87
C ASN A 7 9.13 2.68 9.25
N ALA A 8 10.23 2.03 8.88
CA ALA A 8 11.58 2.55 8.98
C ALA A 8 12.11 2.85 7.58
N VAL A 9 12.42 4.13 7.34
CA VAL A 9 12.84 4.66 6.05
C VAL A 9 14.33 4.97 6.09
N PHE A 10 15.09 4.29 5.25
CA PHE A 10 16.53 4.44 5.10
C PHE A 10 16.83 5.29 3.87
N PHE A 11 17.80 6.17 4.00
CA PHE A 11 18.22 7.10 2.95
C PHE A 11 19.53 6.63 2.33
N HIS A 12 19.81 7.09 1.10
CA HIS A 12 21.14 6.97 0.54
C HIS A 12 22.10 7.96 1.22
N ASP A 13 23.41 7.67 1.21
CA ASP A 13 24.41 8.53 1.87
C ASP A 13 24.44 9.93 1.25
N ASN A 14 24.37 10.05 -0.08
CA ASN A 14 24.29 11.34 -0.79
C ASN A 14 23.05 12.16 -0.40
N ALA A 15 21.94 11.50 -0.07
CA ALA A 15 20.73 12.16 0.40
C ALA A 15 20.90 12.69 1.82
N LEU A 16 21.58 11.94 2.70
CA LEU A 16 21.91 12.41 4.05
C LEU A 16 22.91 13.56 4.04
N GLU A 17 23.81 13.63 3.06
CA GLU A 17 24.70 14.78 2.88
C GLU A 17 23.93 16.04 2.44
N SER A 18 22.95 15.88 1.54
CA SER A 18 22.19 17.00 0.97
C SER A 18 21.06 17.49 1.87
N LEU A 19 20.33 16.58 2.51
CA LEU A 19 19.15 16.86 3.34
C LEU A 19 19.46 16.80 4.85
N GLY A 20 20.69 16.46 5.22
CA GLY A 20 21.09 16.03 6.56
C GLY A 20 20.64 16.95 7.70
N ASP A 21 20.80 18.26 7.55
CA ASP A 21 20.42 19.23 8.59
C ASP A 21 18.91 19.31 8.81
N ALA A 22 18.12 19.19 7.74
CA ALA A 22 16.66 19.21 7.81
C ALA A 22 16.10 17.89 8.35
N LEU A 23 16.74 16.76 8.03
CA LEU A 23 16.35 15.42 8.51
C LEU A 23 16.91 15.09 9.89
N ALA A 24 17.98 15.74 10.33
CA ALA A 24 18.66 15.51 11.61
C ALA A 24 17.71 15.31 12.81
N PRO A 25 16.69 16.16 13.04
CA PRO A 25 15.80 15.99 14.18
C PRO A 25 14.94 14.72 14.11
N TYR A 26 14.73 14.15 12.92
CA TYR A 26 13.86 12.98 12.69
C TYR A 26 14.62 11.66 12.55
N LEU A 27 15.94 11.73 12.33
CA LEU A 27 16.79 10.56 12.17
C LEU A 27 17.00 9.84 13.51
N ARG A 28 16.94 8.51 13.44
CA ARG A 28 17.26 7.58 14.52
C ARG A 28 18.42 6.71 14.10
N ASP A 29 19.38 6.55 15.00
CA ASP A 29 20.48 5.61 14.82
C ASP A 29 20.05 4.20 15.20
N SER A 30 20.45 3.23 14.37
CA SER A 30 20.27 1.80 14.63
C SER A 30 21.49 1.03 14.17
N PRO A 31 21.68 -0.23 14.61
CA PRO A 31 22.75 -1.09 14.10
C PRO A 31 22.70 -1.31 12.58
N ARG A 32 21.55 -1.03 11.93
CA ARG A 32 21.34 -1.15 10.48
C ARG A 32 21.52 0.17 9.72
N GLY A 33 21.89 1.24 10.43
CA GLY A 33 22.08 2.59 9.89
C GLY A 33 21.06 3.61 10.37
N ARG A 34 21.22 4.85 9.91
CA ARG A 34 20.33 5.98 10.20
C ARG A 34 19.05 5.86 9.39
N HIS A 35 17.91 6.00 10.06
CA HIS A 35 16.60 5.89 9.45
C HIS A 35 15.61 6.87 10.09
N VAL A 36 14.54 7.20 9.37
CA VAL A 36 13.36 7.87 9.93
C VAL A 36 12.33 6.81 10.28
N GLN A 37 11.72 6.91 11.46
CA GLN A 37 10.57 6.07 11.82
C GLN A 37 9.28 6.88 11.64
N CYS A 38 8.36 6.36 10.84
CA CYS A 38 7.03 6.94 10.59
C CYS A 38 5.93 5.89 10.83
N GLU A 39 4.70 6.36 11.01
CA GLU A 39 3.51 5.51 11.16
C GLU A 39 2.99 5.07 9.80
N GLU A 40 2.86 6.04 8.89
CA GLU A 40 2.31 5.86 7.55
C GLU A 40 3.29 6.36 6.48
N ILE A 41 3.18 5.76 5.30
CA ILE A 41 3.97 6.13 4.13
C ILE A 41 3.14 6.01 2.85
N ASP A 42 3.15 7.06 2.04
CA ASP A 42 2.62 7.06 0.66
C ASP A 42 3.79 7.16 -0.33
N THR A 43 3.80 6.26 -1.31
CA THR A 43 4.83 6.16 -2.35
C THR A 43 4.27 6.41 -3.76
N GLY A 44 3.05 6.96 -3.88
CA GLY A 44 2.37 7.17 -5.16
C GLY A 44 2.90 8.33 -6.00
N GLY A 45 3.67 9.24 -5.38
CA GLY A 45 4.15 10.48 -6.00
C GLY A 45 5.66 10.53 -6.29
N ALA A 46 6.10 11.70 -6.79
CA ALA A 46 7.54 12.02 -6.92
C ALA A 46 8.21 12.23 -5.54
N PHE A 47 7.40 12.59 -4.55
CA PHE A 47 7.77 12.64 -3.15
C PHE A 47 7.11 11.48 -2.43
N ILE A 48 7.85 10.99 -1.45
CA ILE A 48 7.40 9.99 -0.50
C ILE A 48 6.92 10.76 0.72
N GLU A 49 5.64 10.59 1.02
CA GLU A 49 4.95 11.29 2.08
C GLU A 49 4.99 10.39 3.33
N MET A 50 5.50 10.92 4.44
CA MET A 50 5.66 10.16 5.68
C MET A 50 4.94 10.87 6.81
N LEU A 51 4.16 10.12 7.57
CA LEU A 51 3.44 10.63 8.73
C LEU A 51 4.15 10.22 10.03
N LEU A 52 4.66 11.20 10.78
CA LEU A 52 5.39 10.99 12.03
C LEU A 52 4.55 11.46 13.22
N LYS A 53 4.41 10.62 14.24
CA LYS A 53 3.87 11.03 15.54
C LYS A 53 5.00 11.31 16.51
N ARG A 54 5.00 12.50 17.11
CA ARG A 54 5.98 12.88 18.14
C ARG A 54 5.29 13.61 19.29
N ALA A 55 5.71 13.32 20.52
CA ALA A 55 5.37 14.15 21.67
C ALA A 55 6.12 15.50 21.59
N ASN A 56 5.40 16.60 21.63
CA ASN A 56 5.99 17.94 21.74
C ASN A 56 6.59 18.15 23.15
N ARG A 57 7.23 19.31 23.38
CA ARG A 57 7.85 19.65 24.67
C ARG A 57 6.86 19.70 25.85
N GLU A 58 5.56 19.78 25.56
CA GLU A 58 4.47 19.82 26.55
C GLU A 58 3.85 18.43 26.77
N GLY A 59 4.40 17.38 26.15
CA GLY A 59 3.89 16.01 26.25
C GLY A 59 2.65 15.73 25.39
N LYS A 60 2.22 16.69 24.56
CA LYS A 60 1.11 16.50 23.62
C LYS A 60 1.60 15.89 22.31
N TRP A 61 0.89 14.89 21.81
CA TRP A 61 1.17 14.30 20.51
C TRP A 61 0.93 15.32 19.39
N THR A 62 1.93 15.49 18.54
CA THR A 62 1.91 16.29 17.33
C THR A 62 2.20 15.38 16.14
N GLU A 63 1.43 15.55 15.09
CA GLU A 63 1.57 14.85 13.83
C GLU A 63 2.38 15.73 12.87
N ILE A 64 3.38 15.13 12.22
CA ILE A 64 4.28 15.82 11.30
C ILE A 64 4.26 15.05 9.99
N GLU A 65 3.92 15.74 8.92
CA GLU A 65 4.00 15.21 7.56
C GLU A 65 5.34 15.64 6.94
N LEU A 66 6.11 14.66 6.48
CA LEU A 66 7.43 14.86 5.90
C LEU A 66 7.43 14.36 4.46
N MET A 67 7.70 15.25 3.51
CA MET A 67 7.82 14.93 2.10
C MET A 67 9.29 14.82 1.70
N VAL A 68 9.71 13.67 1.19
CA VAL A 68 11.09 13.43 0.75
C VAL A 68 11.10 12.97 -0.72
N PRO A 69 12.01 13.48 -1.57
CA PRO A 69 12.13 12.98 -2.94
C PRO A 69 12.35 11.46 -2.98
N ALA A 70 11.62 10.74 -3.84
CA ALA A 70 11.70 9.28 -3.90
C ALA A 70 13.11 8.75 -4.17
N GLY A 71 13.89 9.44 -5.02
CA GLY A 71 15.28 9.07 -5.31
C GLY A 71 16.26 9.25 -4.16
N ALA A 72 15.84 9.89 -3.06
CA ALA A 72 16.65 10.05 -1.85
C ALA A 72 16.57 8.82 -0.93
N ILE A 73 15.52 8.00 -1.10
CA ILE A 73 15.22 6.86 -0.25
C ILE A 73 15.89 5.61 -0.81
N ARG A 74 16.65 4.92 0.04
CA ARG A 74 17.33 3.67 -0.28
C ARG A 74 16.43 2.46 -0.07
N MET A 75 15.67 2.46 1.02
CA MET A 75 14.87 1.31 1.44
C MET A 75 13.81 1.72 2.45
N ILE A 76 12.61 1.15 2.34
CA ILE A 76 11.53 1.27 3.32
C ILE A 76 11.29 -0.12 3.92
N VAL A 77 11.26 -0.20 5.25
CA VAL A 77 11.03 -1.44 5.98
C VAL A 77 9.77 -1.27 6.82
N SER A 78 8.75 -2.08 6.58
CA SER A 78 7.58 -2.14 7.45
C SER A 78 7.89 -2.95 8.69
N CYS A 79 7.63 -2.38 9.86
CA CYS A 79 7.70 -3.01 11.16
C CYS A 79 6.26 -3.14 11.67
N GLN A 80 5.68 -4.32 11.47
CA GLN A 80 4.40 -4.67 12.09
C GLN A 80 4.69 -5.69 13.20
N SER A 81 4.20 -5.41 14.40
CA SER A 81 4.40 -6.28 15.56
C SER A 81 3.51 -7.53 15.50
N ASP A 82 2.36 -7.45 14.82
CA ASP A 82 1.41 -8.55 14.75
C ASP A 82 0.87 -8.74 13.32
N GLY A 83 1.52 -9.69 12.62
CA GLY A 83 0.99 -10.55 11.55
C GLY A 83 0.05 -9.96 10.52
N THR A 84 0.58 -9.44 9.41
CA THR A 84 0.28 -9.84 8.01
C THR A 84 1.11 -8.95 7.07
N PHE A 85 2.05 -9.54 6.34
CA PHE A 85 2.79 -8.87 5.26
C PHE A 85 2.68 -9.70 3.98
N GLY A 86 2.14 -9.10 2.91
CA GLY A 86 2.05 -9.69 1.57
C GLY A 86 0.79 -9.31 0.79
N PHE A 87 0.84 -9.41 -0.55
CA PHE A 87 -0.35 -9.48 -1.41
C PHE A 87 -0.97 -10.88 -1.32
N GLY A 88 -1.46 -11.26 -0.13
CA GLY A 88 -2.22 -12.48 0.08
C GLY A 88 -3.70 -12.26 -0.21
N PRO A 89 -4.47 -13.30 -0.62
CA PRO A 89 -5.92 -13.21 -0.66
C PRO A 89 -6.39 -12.69 0.70
N ARG A 90 -7.31 -11.71 0.71
CA ARG A 90 -7.96 -11.25 1.94
C ARG A 90 -8.36 -12.51 2.73
N GLU A 91 -7.80 -12.69 3.93
CA GLU A 91 -8.41 -13.62 4.87
C GLU A 91 -9.82 -13.11 5.05
N THR A 92 -10.75 -13.89 4.52
CA THR A 92 -12.16 -13.58 4.57
C THR A 92 -12.49 -13.49 6.04
N GLU A 93 -12.99 -12.32 6.45
CA GLU A 93 -13.67 -12.08 7.71
C GLU A 93 -14.37 -13.36 8.19
N PRO A 94 -14.22 -13.77 9.47
CA PRO A 94 -14.78 -15.03 9.94
C PRO A 94 -16.25 -15.08 9.54
N ALA A 95 -16.58 -16.14 8.79
CA ALA A 95 -17.82 -16.25 8.03
C ALA A 95 -19.02 -15.70 8.80
N PRO A 96 -19.88 -14.86 8.17
CA PRO A 96 -21.17 -14.56 8.76
C PRO A 96 -21.87 -15.90 8.98
N ILE A 97 -22.14 -16.16 10.24
CA ILE A 97 -22.76 -17.34 10.82
C ILE A 97 -23.85 -17.86 9.87
N SER A 98 -23.58 -18.98 9.20
CA SER A 98 -24.57 -19.64 8.36
C SER A 98 -25.65 -20.21 9.28
N ARG A 99 -26.77 -19.51 9.38
CA ARG A 99 -28.05 -20.11 9.76
C ARG A 99 -29.07 -19.80 8.69
N LEU A 100 -28.86 -20.40 7.52
CA LEU A 100 -29.97 -20.65 6.61
C LEU A 100 -30.90 -21.69 7.27
N PRO A 101 -32.23 -21.52 7.19
CA PRO A 101 -33.16 -22.53 7.69
C PRO A 101 -32.95 -23.85 6.93
N PRO A 102 -33.10 -25.01 7.59
CA PRO A 102 -32.91 -26.30 6.95
C PRO A 102 -33.98 -26.48 5.86
N VAL A 103 -33.56 -26.47 4.59
CA VAL A 103 -34.40 -26.91 3.48
C VAL A 103 -34.49 -28.43 3.60
N GLY A 104 -35.64 -28.92 4.07
CA GLY A 104 -35.95 -30.34 4.12
C GLY A 104 -36.04 -30.96 2.71
N PRO A 105 -36.18 -32.30 2.61
CA PRO A 105 -36.10 -33.07 1.35
C PRO A 105 -37.21 -32.78 0.32
N THR A 106 -38.07 -31.78 0.54
CA THR A 106 -39.16 -31.36 -0.35
C THR A 106 -38.92 -29.99 -1.01
N GLY A 107 -37.68 -29.49 -1.00
CA GLY A 107 -37.33 -28.28 -1.74
C GLY A 107 -37.39 -28.51 -3.25
N GLU A 108 -38.26 -27.79 -3.96
CA GLU A 108 -38.36 -27.84 -5.42
C GLU A 108 -37.03 -27.36 -6.06
N PRO A 109 -36.43 -28.12 -6.99
CA PRO A 109 -35.13 -27.77 -7.54
C PRO A 109 -35.20 -26.45 -8.34
N PRO A 110 -34.19 -25.57 -8.21
CA PRO A 110 -34.17 -24.31 -8.94
C PRO A 110 -34.13 -24.58 -10.46
N ALA A 111 -35.19 -24.15 -11.16
CA ALA A 111 -35.35 -24.36 -12.60
C ALA A 111 -34.65 -23.30 -13.48
N ALA A 112 -34.00 -22.31 -12.87
CA ALA A 112 -33.34 -21.22 -13.59
C ALA A 112 -31.84 -21.51 -13.78
N ARG A 113 -31.36 -21.42 -15.03
CA ARG A 113 -29.92 -21.43 -15.31
C ARG A 113 -29.27 -20.15 -14.78
N PRO A 114 -28.11 -20.22 -14.11
CA PRO A 114 -27.34 -19.03 -13.76
C PRO A 114 -26.90 -18.29 -15.02
N GLU A 115 -27.35 -17.05 -15.20
CA GLU A 115 -26.99 -16.19 -16.32
C GLU A 115 -25.91 -15.21 -15.88
N ALA A 116 -24.66 -15.64 -15.98
CA ALA A 116 -23.49 -14.77 -15.82
C ALA A 116 -22.34 -15.28 -16.69
N VAL A 117 -22.34 -14.88 -17.96
CA VAL A 117 -21.15 -14.90 -18.80
C VAL A 117 -21.05 -13.53 -19.47
N PRO A 118 -20.00 -12.72 -19.21
CA PRO A 118 -19.75 -11.53 -20.02
C PRO A 118 -19.38 -11.95 -21.45
N ASP A 119 -20.06 -11.36 -22.42
CA ASP A 119 -19.93 -11.63 -23.86
C ASP A 119 -18.55 -11.16 -24.36
N GLY A 120 -17.60 -12.08 -24.38
CA GLY A 120 -16.24 -11.84 -24.82
C GLY A 120 -16.08 -12.00 -26.33
N THR A 121 -16.73 -11.17 -27.16
CA THR A 121 -16.36 -11.03 -28.57
C THR A 121 -16.59 -9.63 -29.14
N ARG A 122 -15.56 -8.77 -29.06
CA ARG A 122 -15.36 -7.76 -30.11
C ARG A 122 -13.87 -7.50 -30.31
N LEU A 123 -13.28 -8.25 -31.24
CA LEU A 123 -11.99 -7.90 -31.82
C LEU A 123 -12.14 -6.56 -32.60
N PRO A 124 -11.24 -5.59 -32.41
CA PRO A 124 -11.23 -4.40 -33.26
C PRO A 124 -10.81 -4.78 -34.67
N ALA A 125 -11.57 -4.31 -35.66
CA ALA A 125 -11.27 -4.52 -37.07
C ALA A 125 -9.96 -3.80 -37.44
N THR A 126 -8.99 -4.58 -37.92
CA THR A 126 -7.76 -4.11 -38.54
C THR A 126 -8.12 -3.37 -39.83
N ALA A 127 -7.94 -2.05 -39.87
CA ALA A 127 -7.95 -1.26 -41.10
C ALA A 127 -6.51 -0.86 -41.42
N ALA A 128 -5.81 -1.75 -42.13
CA ALA A 128 -4.61 -1.41 -42.86
C ALA A 128 -5.02 -1.13 -44.31
N ASP A 129 -5.15 0.14 -44.68
CA ASP A 129 -4.74 0.61 -46.01
C ASP A 129 -4.62 2.14 -46.03
N ARG A 130 -3.38 2.64 -45.95
CA ARG A 130 -3.01 3.99 -46.38
C ARG A 130 -1.83 3.85 -47.32
N GLN A 131 -2.13 3.61 -48.58
CA GLN A 131 -1.19 3.72 -49.69
C GLN A 131 -0.75 5.20 -49.87
N PRO A 132 0.54 5.49 -50.09
CA PRO A 132 1.02 6.86 -50.31
C PRO A 132 0.74 7.34 -51.75
N PRO A 133 0.52 8.65 -51.99
CA PRO A 133 0.30 9.18 -53.33
C PRO A 133 1.61 9.38 -54.10
N THR A 134 1.66 8.83 -55.31
CA THR A 134 2.64 9.13 -56.36
C THR A 134 2.09 10.18 -57.31
N LYS A 135 2.74 11.36 -57.39
CA LYS A 135 3.26 11.93 -58.64
C LYS A 135 4.25 13.05 -58.35
#